data_AF-A0A816UCE7-F1
#
_entry.id   AF-A0A816UCE7-F1
#
_cell.length_a   1.000
_cell.length_b   1.000
_cell.length_c   1.000
_cell.angle_alpha   90.00
_cell.angle_beta   90.00
_cell.angle_gamma   90.00
#
_symmetry.space_group_name_H-M   'P 1'
#
loop_
_entity.id
_entity.type
_entity.pdbx_description
1 polymer ?
#
loop_
_entity_poly.entity_id
_entity_poly.type
_entity_poly.pdbx_seq_one_letter_code
_entity_poly.pdbx_strand_id
1 'polypeptide(L)'
;MDMILAADENIFSSQIQSITIHLLSTIFSALIISVGLVVSTEISGYNLETMYYPVSKETCTCDCWDGYFRGRFPRGHYKIFYFNYEQSIIILLCILLFYGELLRKFLFKIIFNREFILLLLIPSVYSNFYGVWSIINYINDQDYDRMLKSQSYFSLTELIATFIFYQCLTMKSKIPSWLIYFLCTISCLHIFLAFGELNLDQMGRNFALVLSDIISLIWIIIMFIKNPRLKPNLRTTSIWLFVALCLWLFYHFVCQFREKNKNDL
;
A
#
# COMPACT_ATOMS: atom_id res chain seq x y z
N MET A 1 -29.13 12.17 -21.53
CA MET A 1 -28.30 11.11 -20.90
C MET A 1 -26.82 11.46 -21.03
N ASP A 2 -26.42 12.04 -22.16
CA ASP A 2 -25.02 12.41 -22.48
C ASP A 2 -24.44 13.51 -21.58
N MET A 3 -25.27 14.45 -21.14
CA MET A 3 -24.82 15.55 -20.26
C MET A 3 -24.47 15.08 -18.82
N ILE A 4 -24.94 13.90 -18.40
CA ILE A 4 -24.65 13.32 -17.07
C ILE A 4 -23.36 12.50 -17.12
N LEU A 5 -23.12 11.78 -18.23
CA LEU A 5 -21.86 11.05 -18.45
C LEU A 5 -20.66 12.00 -18.53
N ALA A 6 -20.82 13.14 -19.21
CA ALA A 6 -19.77 14.15 -19.30
C ALA A 6 -19.41 14.79 -17.95
N ALA A 7 -20.36 14.90 -17.01
CA ALA A 7 -20.11 15.46 -15.68
C ALA A 7 -19.35 14.47 -14.77
N ASP A 8 -19.66 13.18 -14.84
CA ASP A 8 -18.97 12.12 -14.10
C ASP A 8 -17.53 11.91 -14.61
N GLU A 9 -17.33 11.96 -15.93
CA GLU A 9 -15.98 11.91 -16.53
C GLU A 9 -15.10 13.08 -16.06
N ASN A 10 -15.66 14.28 -15.96
CA ASN A 10 -14.92 15.46 -15.51
C ASN A 10 -14.50 15.37 -14.02
N ILE A 11 -15.36 14.83 -13.16
CA ILE A 11 -15.02 14.64 -11.73
C ILE A 11 -13.94 13.58 -11.58
N PHE A 12 -14.10 12.43 -12.24
CA PHE A 12 -13.11 11.35 -12.20
C PHE A 12 -11.76 11.80 -12.76
N SER A 13 -11.78 12.52 -13.90
CA SER A 13 -10.58 13.15 -14.49
C SER A 13 -9.90 14.12 -13.50
N SER A 14 -10.66 14.98 -12.83
CA SER A 14 -10.10 15.92 -11.84
C SER A 14 -9.46 15.23 -10.63
N GLN A 15 -10.02 14.09 -10.19
CA GLN A 15 -9.47 13.31 -9.09
C GLN A 15 -8.20 12.56 -9.51
N ILE A 16 -8.17 11.97 -10.70
CA ILE A 16 -6.96 11.37 -11.28
C ILE A 16 -5.87 12.44 -11.39
N GLN A 17 -6.19 13.60 -11.93
CA GLN A 17 -5.25 14.71 -12.04
C GLN A 17 -4.68 15.11 -10.68
N SER A 18 -5.52 15.17 -9.63
CA SER A 18 -5.06 15.41 -8.27
C SER A 18 -4.07 14.33 -7.82
N ILE A 19 -4.42 13.03 -7.97
CA ILE A 19 -3.54 11.92 -7.59
C ILE A 19 -2.20 12.01 -8.33
N THR A 20 -2.22 12.29 -9.63
CA THR A 20 -1.00 12.44 -10.45
C THR A 20 -0.14 13.60 -9.97
N ILE A 21 -0.73 14.78 -9.71
CA ILE A 21 -0.01 15.93 -9.17
C ILE A 21 0.64 15.57 -7.83
N HIS A 22 -0.05 14.81 -6.99
CA HIS A 22 0.49 14.39 -5.70
C HIS A 22 1.61 13.38 -5.84
N LEU A 23 1.48 12.39 -6.71
CA LEU A 23 2.54 11.44 -7.01
C LEU A 23 3.79 12.18 -7.49
N LEU A 24 3.64 13.14 -8.40
CA LEU A 24 4.74 13.99 -8.89
C LEU A 24 5.35 14.83 -7.77
N SER A 25 4.54 15.42 -6.89
CA SER A 25 5.02 16.16 -5.72
C SER A 25 5.81 15.26 -4.77
N THR A 26 5.37 14.03 -4.54
CA THR A 26 6.07 13.04 -3.71
C THR A 26 7.41 12.66 -4.33
N ILE A 27 7.43 12.38 -5.63
CA ILE A 27 8.67 12.08 -6.39
C ILE A 27 9.64 13.26 -6.29
N PHE A 28 9.15 14.49 -6.47
CA PHE A 28 9.97 15.68 -6.39
C PHE A 28 10.53 15.91 -4.98
N SER A 29 9.72 15.76 -3.94
CA SER A 29 10.17 15.81 -2.55
C SER A 29 11.22 14.73 -2.24
N ALA A 30 10.98 13.50 -2.70
CA ALA A 30 11.95 12.41 -2.55
C ALA A 30 13.27 12.74 -3.26
N LEU A 31 13.22 13.35 -4.44
CA LEU A 31 14.40 13.80 -5.19
C LEU A 31 15.15 14.92 -4.48
N ILE A 32 14.46 15.91 -3.90
CA ILE A 32 15.10 16.97 -3.10
C ILE A 32 15.78 16.38 -1.86
N ILE A 33 15.09 15.53 -1.11
CA ILE A 33 15.65 14.88 0.08
C ILE A 33 16.86 14.02 -0.31
N SER A 34 16.73 13.29 -1.41
CA SER A 34 17.77 12.47 -2.02
C SER A 34 19.04 13.26 -2.34
N VAL A 35 18.91 14.35 -3.10
CA VAL A 35 20.03 15.25 -3.42
C VAL A 35 20.61 15.85 -2.14
N GLY A 36 19.77 16.28 -1.20
CA GLY A 36 20.20 16.82 0.09
C GLY A 36 21.02 15.81 0.92
N LEU A 37 20.63 14.54 0.95
CA LEU A 37 21.36 13.47 1.63
C LEU A 37 22.71 13.18 0.97
N VAL A 38 22.76 13.15 -0.37
CA VAL A 38 24.02 12.98 -1.13
C VAL A 38 24.95 14.15 -0.86
N VAL A 39 24.47 15.39 -1.04
CA VAL A 39 25.26 16.61 -0.82
C VAL A 39 25.72 16.72 0.63
N SER A 40 24.86 16.39 1.60
CA SER A 40 25.22 16.39 3.03
C SER A 40 26.33 15.38 3.33
N THR A 41 26.30 14.21 2.69
CA THR A 41 27.35 13.19 2.82
C THR A 41 28.69 13.69 2.27
N GLU A 42 28.68 14.28 1.07
CA GLU A 42 29.87 14.88 0.43
C GLU A 42 30.47 16.00 1.29
N ILE A 43 29.63 16.91 1.83
CA ILE A 43 30.06 18.04 2.66
C ILE A 43 30.61 17.58 4.02
N SER A 44 29.96 16.59 4.66
CA SER A 44 30.36 16.11 5.99
C SER A 44 31.74 15.44 5.98
N GLY A 45 32.20 15.05 4.79
CA GLY A 45 33.46 14.38 4.55
C GLY A 45 33.38 12.89 4.90
N TYR A 46 34.20 12.12 4.22
CA TYR A 46 34.27 10.68 4.40
C TYR A 46 35.24 10.29 5.51
N ASN A 47 34.92 9.20 6.20
CA ASN A 47 35.91 8.48 6.95
C ASN A 47 36.81 7.70 5.98
N LEU A 48 38.04 8.17 5.78
CA LEU A 48 39.02 7.60 4.84
C LEU A 48 39.27 6.10 5.08
N GLU A 49 39.35 5.67 6.35
CA GLU A 49 39.53 4.25 6.68
C GLU A 49 38.38 3.39 6.16
N THR A 50 37.18 3.94 6.00
CA THR A 50 36.01 3.19 5.57
C THR A 50 35.87 3.11 4.04
N MET A 51 36.55 4.00 3.29
CA MET A 51 36.64 3.94 1.83
C MET A 51 37.57 2.84 1.31
N TYR A 52 38.67 2.56 2.03
CA TYR A 52 39.70 1.62 1.57
C TYR A 52 39.30 0.13 1.68
N TYR A 53 38.13 -0.17 2.25
CA TYR A 53 37.61 -1.53 2.35
C TYR A 53 36.30 -1.64 1.56
N PRO A 54 36.36 -1.81 0.22
CA PRO A 54 35.18 -2.07 -0.58
C PRO A 54 34.48 -3.33 -0.07
N VAL A 55 33.18 -3.20 0.17
CA VAL A 55 32.34 -4.27 0.68
C VAL A 55 31.71 -4.99 -0.51
N SER A 56 32.09 -6.25 -0.74
CA SER A 56 31.40 -7.08 -1.73
C SER A 56 30.13 -7.66 -1.13
N LYS A 57 28.99 -7.43 -1.79
CA LYS A 57 27.68 -7.98 -1.38
C LYS A 57 27.67 -9.52 -1.34
N GLU A 58 28.51 -10.17 -2.14
CA GLU A 58 28.53 -11.62 -2.33
C GLU A 58 29.34 -12.34 -1.25
N THR A 59 30.34 -11.68 -0.66
CA THR A 59 31.28 -12.31 0.28
C THR A 59 31.08 -11.84 1.72
N CYS A 60 30.12 -10.94 1.95
CA CYS A 60 29.99 -10.26 3.23
C CYS A 60 29.03 -10.92 4.20
N THR A 61 29.42 -10.92 5.47
CA THR A 61 28.62 -11.39 6.60
C THR A 61 27.98 -10.21 7.34
N CYS A 62 27.24 -10.47 8.43
CA CYS A 62 26.41 -9.49 9.15
C CYS A 62 27.12 -8.21 9.65
N ASP A 63 28.45 -8.17 9.64
CA ASP A 63 29.26 -7.02 10.09
C ASP A 63 29.73 -6.11 8.94
N CYS A 64 29.31 -6.42 7.72
CA CYS A 64 29.71 -5.70 6.53
C CYS A 64 28.82 -4.50 6.24
N TRP A 65 29.42 -3.31 6.24
CA TRP A 65 28.74 -2.06 5.96
C TRP A 65 29.55 -1.20 5.00
N ASP A 66 28.88 -0.73 3.95
CA ASP A 66 29.35 0.35 3.10
C ASP A 66 29.60 1.60 3.96
N GLY A 67 30.84 2.08 3.96
CA GLY A 67 31.28 3.27 4.67
C GLY A 67 31.01 4.59 3.96
N TYR A 68 30.68 4.53 2.68
CA TYR A 68 30.58 5.68 1.80
C TYR A 68 29.52 6.68 2.28
N PHE A 69 28.37 6.19 2.76
CA PHE A 69 27.27 7.04 3.23
C PHE A 69 27.25 7.31 4.74
N ARG A 70 28.36 7.07 5.48
CA ARG A 70 28.42 7.24 6.94
C ARG A 70 28.99 8.58 7.44
N GLY A 71 29.49 9.44 6.57
CA GLY A 71 30.26 10.60 7.02
C GLY A 71 31.45 10.15 7.91
N ARG A 72 31.61 10.73 9.11
CA ARG A 72 32.80 10.53 9.97
C ARG A 72 32.78 9.33 10.93
N PHE A 73 31.70 8.53 11.01
CA PHE A 73 31.53 7.53 12.09
C PHE A 73 32.17 6.14 11.80
N PRO A 74 32.82 5.49 12.80
CA PRO A 74 33.52 4.20 12.63
C PRO A 74 32.60 2.96 12.56
N ARG A 75 33.16 1.80 12.19
CA ARG A 75 32.50 0.47 12.08
C ARG A 75 32.28 -0.20 13.47
N GLY A 76 31.34 -1.16 13.58
CA GLY A 76 31.28 -2.13 14.71
C GLY A 76 30.30 -1.87 15.86
N HIS A 77 29.48 -0.81 15.84
CA HIS A 77 28.47 -0.56 16.88
C HIS A 77 27.05 -0.86 16.41
N TYR A 78 26.23 -1.43 17.30
CA TYR A 78 24.78 -1.63 17.10
C TYR A 78 24.12 -0.28 16.80
N LYS A 79 23.31 -0.23 15.74
CA LYS A 79 22.57 0.96 15.35
C LYS A 79 21.08 0.67 15.37
N ILE A 80 20.33 1.64 15.87
CA ILE A 80 18.86 1.57 16.00
C ILE A 80 18.20 1.61 14.61
N PHE A 81 18.78 2.34 13.66
CA PHE A 81 18.26 2.43 12.29
C PHE A 81 19.34 2.94 11.31
N TYR A 82 19.41 2.38 10.11
CA TYR A 82 20.41 2.77 9.09
C TYR A 82 19.85 2.64 7.68
N PHE A 83 20.21 3.61 6.82
CA PHE A 83 19.84 3.64 5.40
C PHE A 83 21.10 3.62 4.54
N ASN A 84 21.36 2.50 3.84
CA ASN A 84 22.29 2.52 2.71
C ASN A 84 21.61 3.30 1.59
N TYR A 85 22.24 4.34 1.04
CA TYR A 85 21.62 5.15 -0.01
C TYR A 85 21.62 4.44 -1.38
N GLU A 86 20.84 3.37 -1.48
CA GLU A 86 20.62 2.56 -2.67
C GLU A 86 19.27 2.88 -3.33
N GLN A 87 19.10 2.43 -4.59
CA GLN A 87 17.85 2.59 -5.34
C GLN A 87 16.62 2.09 -4.56
N SER A 88 16.79 1.01 -3.80
CA SER A 88 15.76 0.47 -2.90
C SER A 88 15.29 1.51 -1.88
N ILE A 89 16.20 2.23 -1.22
CA ILE A 89 15.84 3.27 -0.24
C ILE A 89 15.09 4.43 -0.87
N ILE A 90 15.42 4.82 -2.10
CA ILE A 90 14.67 5.86 -2.82
C ILE A 90 13.22 5.41 -3.05
N ILE A 91 13.02 4.15 -3.45
CA ILE A 91 11.69 3.56 -3.61
C ILE A 91 10.94 3.56 -2.26
N LEU A 92 11.60 3.13 -1.17
CA LEU A 92 11.01 3.13 0.17
C LEU A 92 10.62 4.53 0.65
N LEU A 93 11.47 5.53 0.39
CA LEU A 93 11.19 6.92 0.70
C LEU A 93 9.97 7.44 -0.07
N CYS A 94 9.87 7.14 -1.36
CA CYS A 94 8.70 7.48 -2.18
C CYS A 94 7.41 6.86 -1.62
N ILE A 95 7.44 5.58 -1.25
CA ILE A 95 6.29 4.89 -0.66
C ILE A 95 5.89 5.54 0.67
N LEU A 96 6.84 5.77 1.58
CA LEU A 96 6.58 6.38 2.89
C LEU A 96 5.99 7.80 2.76
N LEU A 97 6.55 8.63 1.89
CA LEU A 97 6.06 9.99 1.66
C LEU A 97 4.66 9.98 1.05
N PHE A 98 4.38 9.06 0.12
CA PHE A 98 3.05 8.91 -0.48
C PHE A 98 2.00 8.56 0.60
N TYR A 99 2.24 7.54 1.41
CA TYR A 99 1.31 7.13 2.47
C TYR A 99 1.21 8.18 3.59
N GLY A 100 2.31 8.85 3.94
CA GLY A 100 2.32 9.96 4.90
C GLY A 100 1.42 11.12 4.45
N GLU A 101 1.46 11.46 3.16
CA GLU A 101 0.58 12.49 2.59
C GLU A 101 -0.90 12.08 2.55
N LEU A 102 -1.19 10.82 2.24
CA LEU A 102 -2.56 10.29 2.32
C LEU A 102 -3.11 10.38 3.75
N LEU A 103 -2.31 9.98 4.74
CA LEU A 103 -2.67 10.08 6.15
C LEU A 103 -2.90 11.54 6.56
N ARG A 104 -2.01 12.46 6.16
CA ARG A 104 -2.14 13.90 6.44
C ARG A 104 -3.48 14.43 5.92
N LYS A 105 -3.86 14.11 4.68
CA LYS A 105 -5.14 14.54 4.10
C LYS A 105 -6.35 13.94 4.81
N PHE A 106 -6.26 12.66 5.16
CA PHE A 106 -7.30 11.97 5.92
C PHE A 106 -7.53 12.64 7.28
N LEU A 107 -6.46 12.87 8.04
CA LEU A 107 -6.51 13.56 9.33
C LEU A 107 -7.05 14.99 9.17
N PHE A 108 -6.62 15.71 8.13
CA PHE A 108 -7.11 17.06 7.87
C PHE A 108 -8.63 17.08 7.69
N LYS A 109 -9.18 16.15 6.90
CA LYS A 109 -10.63 16.04 6.67
C LYS A 109 -11.42 15.67 7.92
N ILE A 110 -10.88 14.80 8.77
CA ILE A 110 -11.54 14.43 10.03
C ILE A 110 -11.51 15.59 11.03
N ILE A 111 -10.34 16.19 11.26
CA ILE A 111 -10.13 17.17 12.32
C ILE A 111 -10.72 18.54 11.94
N PHE A 112 -10.38 19.04 10.74
CA PHE A 112 -10.75 20.40 10.32
C PHE A 112 -12.08 20.46 9.58
N ASN A 113 -12.33 19.52 8.64
CA ASN A 113 -13.61 19.51 7.91
C ASN A 113 -14.73 18.78 8.68
N ARG A 114 -14.42 18.17 9.83
CA ARG A 114 -15.36 17.42 10.68
C ARG A 114 -16.11 16.32 9.91
N GLU A 115 -15.46 15.71 8.92
CA GLU A 115 -16.00 14.60 8.13
C GLU A 115 -15.92 13.28 8.94
N PHE A 116 -16.59 13.21 10.10
CA PHE A 116 -16.50 12.06 11.03
C PHE A 116 -16.93 10.72 10.43
N ILE A 117 -17.70 10.72 9.33
CA ILE A 117 -18.02 9.50 8.59
C ILE A 117 -16.76 8.77 8.10
N LEU A 118 -15.67 9.50 7.88
CA LEU A 118 -14.38 8.95 7.48
C LEU A 118 -13.70 8.14 8.59
N LEU A 119 -14.17 8.19 9.84
CA LEU A 119 -13.67 7.32 10.91
C LEU A 119 -13.86 5.83 10.58
N LEU A 120 -14.82 5.49 9.70
CA LEU A 120 -15.00 4.14 9.18
C LEU A 120 -13.78 3.62 8.38
N LEU A 121 -12.89 4.50 7.92
CA LEU A 121 -11.66 4.13 7.21
C LEU A 121 -10.47 3.87 8.14
N ILE A 122 -10.59 4.04 9.47
CA ILE A 122 -9.46 3.80 10.39
C ILE A 122 -8.87 2.39 10.23
N PRO A 123 -9.67 1.31 10.14
CA PRO A 123 -9.13 -0.02 9.90
C PRO A 123 -8.41 -0.15 8.55
N SER A 124 -8.93 0.49 7.49
CA SER A 124 -8.26 0.54 6.19
C SER A 124 -6.92 1.27 6.26
N VAL A 125 -6.83 2.36 7.04
CA VAL A 125 -5.56 3.06 7.28
C VAL A 125 -4.57 2.12 7.97
N TYR A 126 -4.98 1.39 9.00
CA TYR A 126 -4.13 0.39 9.64
C TYR A 126 -3.63 -0.68 8.65
N SER A 127 -4.53 -1.31 7.88
CA SER A 127 -4.16 -2.35 6.91
C SER A 127 -3.18 -1.84 5.85
N ASN A 128 -3.38 -0.63 5.33
CA ASN A 128 -2.47 0.02 4.40
C ASN A 128 -1.08 0.25 5.00
N PHE A 129 -1.00 0.82 6.20
CA PHE A 129 0.29 1.10 6.85
C PHE A 129 1.03 -0.19 7.25
N TYR A 130 0.29 -1.21 7.70
CA TYR A 130 0.85 -2.54 7.92
C TYR A 130 1.43 -3.12 6.63
N GLY A 131 0.67 -3.08 5.53
CA GLY A 131 1.12 -3.63 4.26
C GLY A 131 2.37 -2.94 3.71
N VAL A 132 2.40 -1.61 3.79
CA VAL A 132 3.58 -0.80 3.44
C VAL A 132 4.78 -1.15 4.31
N TRP A 133 4.59 -1.29 5.63
CA TRP A 133 5.66 -1.67 6.53
C TRP A 133 6.23 -3.04 6.18
N SER A 134 5.38 -4.01 5.84
CA SER A 134 5.81 -5.33 5.37
C SER A 134 6.60 -5.24 4.06
N ILE A 135 6.17 -4.43 3.08
CA ILE A 135 6.92 -4.17 1.83
C ILE A 135 8.31 -3.61 2.15
N ILE A 136 8.39 -2.65 3.08
CA ILE A 136 9.66 -2.06 3.50
C ILE A 136 10.61 -3.13 4.03
N ASN A 137 10.12 -4.00 4.91
CA ASN A 137 10.93 -5.08 5.47
C ASN A 137 11.37 -6.08 4.40
N TYR A 138 10.48 -6.50 3.49
CA TYR A 138 10.84 -7.45 2.43
C TYR A 138 11.85 -6.89 1.44
N ILE A 139 11.76 -5.60 1.09
CA ILE A 139 12.76 -4.94 0.25
C ILE A 139 14.12 -4.87 0.98
N ASN A 140 14.10 -4.56 2.28
CA ASN A 140 15.30 -4.48 3.10
C ASN A 140 15.97 -5.86 3.30
N ASP A 141 15.16 -6.90 3.47
CA ASP A 141 15.60 -8.29 3.65
C ASP A 141 15.88 -9.01 2.31
N GLN A 142 15.74 -8.31 1.19
CA GLN A 142 15.89 -8.84 -0.18
C GLN A 142 14.98 -10.03 -0.51
N ASP A 143 13.81 -10.11 0.13
CA ASP A 143 12.84 -11.20 -0.03
C ASP A 143 11.86 -10.95 -1.19
N TYR A 144 12.40 -10.77 -2.40
CA TYR A 144 11.65 -10.33 -3.58
C TYR A 144 10.69 -11.39 -4.14
N ASP A 145 11.08 -12.66 -4.09
CA ASP A 145 10.34 -13.72 -4.78
C ASP A 145 9.28 -14.41 -3.94
N ARG A 146 9.44 -14.39 -2.61
CA ARG A 146 8.60 -15.16 -1.69
C ARG A 146 7.42 -14.37 -1.16
N MET A 147 7.70 -13.21 -0.56
CA MET A 147 6.73 -12.42 0.21
C MET A 147 6.38 -11.09 -0.46
N LEU A 148 7.34 -10.48 -1.17
CA LEU A 148 7.10 -9.15 -1.72
C LEU A 148 5.97 -9.13 -2.77
N LYS A 149 5.84 -10.18 -3.60
CA LYS A 149 4.81 -10.25 -4.65
C LYS A 149 3.39 -10.32 -4.08
N SER A 150 3.17 -11.21 -3.10
CA SER A 150 1.87 -11.34 -2.43
C SER A 150 1.54 -10.08 -1.62
N GLN A 151 2.51 -9.54 -0.88
CA GLN A 151 2.31 -8.33 -0.10
C GLN A 151 2.03 -7.10 -0.98
N SER A 152 2.69 -7.00 -2.14
CA SER A 152 2.42 -5.93 -3.11
C SER A 152 1.01 -6.04 -3.69
N TYR A 153 0.55 -7.26 -3.99
CA TYR A 153 -0.82 -7.51 -4.43
C TYR A 153 -1.84 -7.00 -3.41
N PHE A 154 -1.76 -7.47 -2.16
CA PHE A 154 -2.68 -7.05 -1.11
C PHE A 154 -2.61 -5.55 -0.81
N SER A 155 -1.41 -4.96 -0.79
CA SER A 155 -1.26 -3.53 -0.51
C SER A 155 -1.87 -2.67 -1.63
N LEU A 156 -1.75 -3.11 -2.89
CA LEU A 156 -2.34 -2.42 -4.03
C LEU A 156 -3.87 -2.54 -4.04
N THR A 157 -4.41 -3.75 -3.86
CA THR A 157 -5.87 -3.97 -3.84
C THR A 157 -6.52 -3.32 -2.63
N GLU A 158 -5.85 -3.29 -1.46
CA GLU A 158 -6.30 -2.57 -0.27
C GLU A 158 -6.32 -1.06 -0.50
N LEU A 159 -5.29 -0.50 -1.16
CA LEU A 159 -5.27 0.92 -1.50
C LEU A 159 -6.41 1.30 -2.45
N ILE A 160 -6.68 0.46 -3.45
CA ILE A 160 -7.82 0.64 -4.39
C ILE A 160 -9.14 0.56 -3.62
N ALA A 161 -9.35 -0.47 -2.80
CA ALA A 161 -10.56 -0.62 -1.99
C ALA A 161 -10.78 0.57 -1.05
N THR A 162 -9.72 1.02 -0.38
CA THR A 162 -9.74 2.18 0.51
C THR A 162 -10.14 3.45 -0.24
N PHE A 163 -9.58 3.67 -1.43
CA PHE A 163 -9.93 4.82 -2.27
C PHE A 163 -11.39 4.77 -2.71
N ILE A 164 -11.87 3.61 -3.18
CA ILE A 164 -13.26 3.45 -3.60
C ILE A 164 -14.20 3.66 -2.41
N PHE A 165 -13.90 3.08 -1.26
CA PHE A 165 -14.72 3.24 -0.07
C PHE A 165 -14.75 4.71 0.40
N TYR A 166 -13.61 5.40 0.34
CA TYR A 166 -13.55 6.84 0.55
C TYR A 166 -14.45 7.63 -0.41
N GLN A 167 -14.45 7.32 -1.70
CA GLN A 167 -15.37 7.95 -2.67
C GLN A 167 -16.82 7.69 -2.31
N CYS A 168 -17.15 6.44 -1.96
CA CYS A 168 -18.48 6.04 -1.52
C CYS A 168 -18.96 6.82 -0.28
N LEU A 169 -18.07 7.12 0.68
CA LEU A 169 -18.42 7.89 1.88
C LEU A 169 -18.55 9.39 1.63
N THR A 170 -17.85 9.93 0.62
CA THR A 170 -17.80 11.37 0.36
C THR A 170 -18.79 11.82 -0.73
N MET A 171 -19.11 10.96 -1.70
CA MET A 171 -20.06 11.24 -2.77
C MET A 171 -21.51 11.09 -2.29
N LYS A 172 -22.13 12.21 -1.91
CA LYS A 172 -23.48 12.22 -1.29
C LYS A 172 -24.64 11.95 -2.25
N SER A 173 -24.48 12.13 -3.57
CA SER A 173 -25.64 12.24 -4.48
C SER A 173 -25.71 11.18 -5.58
N LYS A 174 -24.58 10.65 -6.09
CA LYS A 174 -24.57 9.58 -7.11
C LYS A 174 -23.31 8.74 -6.99
N ILE A 175 -23.42 7.58 -6.34
CA ILE A 175 -22.34 6.59 -6.34
C ILE A 175 -22.59 5.65 -7.52
N PRO A 176 -21.65 5.52 -8.46
CA PRO A 176 -21.83 4.61 -9.57
C PRO A 176 -21.80 3.15 -9.06
N SER A 177 -22.76 2.34 -9.50
CA SER A 177 -22.94 0.97 -8.98
C SER A 177 -21.71 0.09 -9.19
N TRP A 178 -20.95 0.32 -10.26
CA TRP A 178 -19.75 -0.46 -10.56
C TRP A 178 -18.66 -0.28 -9.49
N LEU A 179 -18.54 0.89 -8.85
CA LEU A 179 -17.61 1.10 -7.73
C LEU A 179 -18.01 0.26 -6.52
N ILE A 180 -19.31 0.19 -6.21
CA ILE A 180 -19.85 -0.61 -5.10
C ILE A 180 -19.58 -2.09 -5.35
N TYR A 181 -19.80 -2.56 -6.57
CA TYR A 181 -19.54 -3.96 -6.94
C TYR A 181 -18.04 -4.27 -6.93
N PHE A 182 -17.19 -3.36 -7.41
CA PHE A 182 -15.75 -3.58 -7.39
C PHE A 182 -15.20 -3.64 -5.96
N LEU A 183 -15.66 -2.75 -5.08
CA LEU A 183 -15.34 -2.79 -3.65
C LEU A 183 -15.80 -4.11 -3.03
N CYS A 184 -17.04 -4.55 -3.33
CA CYS A 184 -17.55 -5.85 -2.88
C CYS A 184 -16.67 -7.01 -3.34
N THR A 185 -16.24 -7.00 -4.62
CA THR A 185 -15.38 -8.02 -5.19
C THR A 185 -14.03 -8.08 -4.48
N ILE A 186 -13.36 -6.94 -4.27
CA ILE A 186 -12.07 -6.91 -3.58
C ILE A 186 -12.22 -7.40 -2.13
N SER A 187 -13.21 -6.90 -1.40
CA SER A 187 -13.39 -7.29 0.01
C SER A 187 -13.75 -8.76 0.18
N CYS A 188 -14.61 -9.32 -0.67
CA CYS A 188 -14.87 -10.76 -0.67
C CYS A 188 -13.62 -11.58 -1.00
N LEU A 189 -12.80 -11.11 -1.94
CA LEU A 189 -11.56 -11.79 -2.32
C LEU A 189 -10.53 -11.76 -1.19
N HIS A 190 -10.34 -10.63 -0.53
CA HIS A 190 -9.44 -10.49 0.62
C HIS A 190 -9.85 -11.43 1.76
N ILE A 191 -11.14 -11.43 2.11
CA ILE A 191 -11.69 -12.36 3.10
C ILE A 191 -11.38 -13.79 2.69
N PHE A 192 -11.73 -14.17 1.45
CA PHE A 192 -11.53 -15.54 0.98
C PHE A 192 -10.05 -15.98 1.03
N LEU A 193 -9.13 -15.14 0.56
CA LEU A 193 -7.70 -15.42 0.58
C LEU A 193 -7.15 -15.46 2.01
N ALA A 194 -7.55 -14.52 2.87
CA ALA A 194 -7.12 -14.49 4.27
C ALA A 194 -7.61 -15.71 5.06
N PHE A 195 -8.82 -16.22 4.77
CA PHE A 195 -9.32 -17.46 5.34
C PHE A 195 -8.61 -18.70 4.78
N GLY A 196 -8.20 -18.68 3.50
CA GLY A 196 -7.40 -19.75 2.90
C GLY A 196 -5.99 -19.87 3.50
N GLU A 197 -5.43 -18.75 3.96
CA GLU A 197 -4.08 -18.65 4.54
C GLU A 197 -4.10 -18.56 6.08
N LEU A 198 -5.21 -18.93 6.70
CA LEU A 198 -5.46 -18.65 8.11
C LEU A 198 -4.58 -19.50 9.03
N ASN A 199 -3.53 -18.88 9.57
CA ASN A 199 -2.77 -19.43 10.69
C ASN A 199 -3.44 -19.07 12.02
N LEU A 200 -3.89 -20.08 12.78
CA LEU A 200 -4.55 -19.91 14.08
C LEU A 200 -3.68 -19.17 15.10
N ASP A 201 -2.35 -19.32 15.02
CA ASP A 201 -1.40 -18.65 15.91
C ASP A 201 -1.34 -17.13 15.67
N GLN A 202 -1.83 -16.67 14.52
CA GLN A 202 -1.79 -15.26 14.08
C GLN A 202 -3.19 -14.67 13.89
N MET A 203 -4.20 -15.30 14.50
CA MET A 203 -5.63 -14.98 14.31
C MET A 203 -5.95 -13.51 14.60
N GLY A 204 -5.36 -12.91 15.65
CA GLY A 204 -5.60 -11.50 16.00
C GLY A 204 -5.15 -10.53 14.91
N ARG A 205 -3.99 -10.79 14.31
CA ARG A 205 -3.47 -10.01 13.18
C ARG A 205 -4.33 -10.20 11.94
N ASN A 206 -4.67 -11.45 11.62
CA ASN A 206 -5.47 -11.77 10.45
C ASN A 206 -6.87 -11.15 10.53
N PHE A 207 -7.48 -11.11 11.73
CA PHE A 207 -8.75 -10.42 11.96
C PHE A 207 -8.62 -8.91 11.79
N ALA A 208 -7.55 -8.29 12.32
CA ALA A 208 -7.32 -6.85 12.16
C ALA A 208 -7.17 -6.43 10.70
N LEU A 209 -6.53 -7.27 9.87
CA LEU A 209 -6.35 -7.01 8.44
C LEU A 209 -7.66 -7.10 7.65
N VAL A 210 -8.54 -8.03 8.02
CA VAL A 210 -9.83 -8.25 7.34
C VAL A 210 -10.94 -7.32 7.86
N LEU A 211 -10.68 -6.59 8.95
CA LEU A 211 -11.68 -5.70 9.57
C LEU A 211 -12.14 -4.58 8.62
N SER A 212 -11.24 -4.03 7.80
CA SER A 212 -11.59 -3.01 6.78
C SER A 212 -12.59 -3.57 5.75
N ASP A 213 -12.37 -4.79 5.30
CA ASP A 213 -13.23 -5.48 4.34
C ASP A 213 -14.61 -5.79 4.94
N ILE A 214 -14.66 -6.25 6.19
CA ILE A 214 -15.93 -6.50 6.89
C ILE A 214 -16.76 -5.21 7.01
N ILE A 215 -16.13 -4.10 7.41
CA ILE A 215 -16.82 -2.81 7.51
C ILE A 215 -17.34 -2.35 6.14
N SER A 216 -16.53 -2.50 5.10
CA SER A 216 -16.91 -2.16 3.73
C SER A 216 -18.12 -3.00 3.26
N LEU A 217 -18.11 -4.31 3.51
CA LEU A 217 -19.23 -5.19 3.17
C LEU A 217 -20.50 -4.86 3.96
N ILE A 218 -20.39 -4.57 5.26
CA ILE A 218 -21.54 -4.14 6.07
C ILE A 218 -22.14 -2.85 5.48
N TRP A 219 -21.30 -1.88 5.11
CA TRP A 219 -21.75 -0.65 4.48
C TRP A 219 -22.46 -0.92 3.14
N ILE A 220 -21.91 -1.81 2.29
CA ILE A 220 -22.52 -2.22 1.02
C ILE A 220 -23.88 -2.88 1.23
N ILE A 221 -24.01 -3.76 2.23
CA ILE A 221 -25.29 -4.41 2.57
C ILE A 221 -26.33 -3.35 2.96
N ILE A 222 -25.96 -2.41 3.84
CA ILE A 222 -26.83 -1.30 4.24
C ILE A 222 -27.26 -0.48 3.01
N MET A 223 -26.34 -0.24 2.07
CA MET A 223 -26.64 0.49 0.84
C MET A 223 -27.62 -0.26 -0.08
N PHE A 224 -27.49 -1.57 -0.23
CA PHE A 224 -28.43 -2.39 -0.99
C PHE A 224 -29.81 -2.50 -0.35
N ILE A 225 -29.88 -2.46 0.99
CA ILE A 225 -31.15 -2.40 1.73
C ILE A 225 -31.83 -1.05 1.48
N LYS A 226 -31.10 0.06 1.61
CA LYS A 226 -31.64 1.42 1.43
C LYS A 226 -31.98 1.75 -0.02
N ASN A 227 -31.25 1.18 -0.99
CA ASN A 227 -31.40 1.48 -2.41
C ASN A 227 -31.58 0.19 -3.22
N PRO A 228 -32.80 -0.36 -3.33
CA PRO A 228 -33.06 -1.61 -4.05
C PRO A 228 -32.64 -1.59 -5.52
N ARG A 229 -32.56 -0.40 -6.14
CA ARG A 229 -32.09 -0.21 -7.53
C ARG A 229 -30.61 -0.56 -7.73
N LEU A 230 -29.82 -0.55 -6.66
CA LEU A 230 -28.40 -0.93 -6.69
C LEU A 230 -28.19 -2.44 -6.54
N LYS A 231 -29.25 -3.22 -6.26
CA LYS A 231 -29.12 -4.67 -6.12
C LYS A 231 -28.63 -5.29 -7.43
N PRO A 232 -27.65 -6.20 -7.37
CA PRO A 232 -27.16 -6.85 -8.57
C PRO A 232 -28.24 -7.73 -9.19
N ASN A 233 -28.35 -7.69 -10.52
CA ASN A 233 -29.08 -8.67 -11.31
C ASN A 233 -28.13 -9.80 -11.75
N LEU A 234 -28.67 -10.87 -12.33
CA LEU A 234 -27.89 -12.04 -12.76
C LEU A 234 -26.70 -11.65 -13.66
N ARG A 235 -26.94 -10.76 -14.63
CA ARG A 235 -25.89 -10.31 -15.57
C ARG A 235 -24.75 -9.58 -14.83
N THR A 236 -25.08 -8.64 -13.94
CA THR A 236 -24.07 -7.93 -13.15
C THR A 236 -23.31 -8.88 -12.24
N THR A 237 -23.99 -9.83 -11.59
CA THR A 237 -23.34 -10.85 -10.76
C THR A 237 -22.35 -11.67 -11.58
N SER A 238 -22.73 -12.15 -12.77
CA SER A 238 -21.82 -12.90 -13.64
C SER A 238 -20.58 -12.11 -14.05
N ILE A 239 -20.72 -10.82 -14.37
CA ILE A 239 -19.58 -9.95 -14.72
C ILE A 239 -18.62 -9.83 -13.54
N TRP A 240 -19.12 -9.55 -12.35
CA TRP A 240 -18.26 -9.34 -11.18
C TRP A 240 -17.67 -10.64 -10.62
N LEU A 241 -18.35 -11.77 -10.81
CA LEU A 241 -17.76 -13.09 -10.56
C LEU A 241 -16.61 -13.39 -11.53
N PHE A 242 -16.74 -13.01 -12.80
CA PHE A 242 -15.65 -13.14 -13.76
C PHE A 242 -14.45 -12.25 -13.38
N VAL A 243 -14.69 -11.00 -12.98
CA VAL A 243 -13.62 -10.10 -12.47
C VAL A 243 -12.96 -10.69 -11.23
N ALA A 244 -13.75 -11.20 -10.26
CA ALA A 244 -13.22 -11.84 -9.07
C ALA A 244 -12.33 -13.04 -9.43
N LEU A 245 -12.76 -13.87 -10.37
CA LEU A 245 -11.98 -14.99 -10.87
C LEU A 245 -10.68 -14.53 -11.54
N CYS A 246 -10.70 -13.49 -12.35
CA CYS A 246 -9.48 -12.95 -12.97
C CYS A 246 -8.48 -12.45 -11.93
N LEU A 247 -8.94 -11.71 -10.91
CA LEU A 247 -8.08 -11.24 -9.82
C LEU A 247 -7.52 -12.41 -9.00
N TRP A 248 -8.35 -13.41 -8.71
CA TRP A 248 -7.94 -14.62 -8.01
C TRP A 248 -6.90 -15.43 -8.79
N LEU A 249 -7.11 -15.64 -10.10
CA LEU A 249 -6.14 -16.32 -10.96
C LEU A 249 -4.82 -15.53 -11.05
N PHE A 250 -4.89 -14.20 -11.17
CA PHE A 250 -3.70 -13.36 -11.15
C PHE A 250 -2.91 -13.53 -9.85
N TYR A 251 -3.59 -13.54 -8.71
CA TYR A 251 -2.96 -13.82 -7.42
C TYR A 251 -2.21 -15.16 -7.45
N HIS A 252 -2.87 -16.25 -7.84
CA HIS A 252 -2.26 -17.59 -7.81
C HIS A 252 -1.17 -17.82 -8.84
N PHE A 253 -1.20 -17.17 -10.01
CA PHE A 253 -0.18 -17.38 -11.04
C PHE A 253 1.00 -16.43 -10.95
N VAL A 254 0.80 -15.23 -10.41
CA VAL A 254 1.82 -14.15 -10.43
C VAL A 254 2.28 -13.78 -9.02
N CYS A 255 1.37 -13.72 -8.07
CA CYS A 255 1.60 -13.14 -6.74
C CYS A 255 1.51 -14.16 -5.60
N GLN A 256 1.55 -15.45 -5.91
CA GLN A 256 1.30 -16.51 -4.93
C GLN A 256 2.26 -16.40 -3.74
N PHE A 257 1.69 -16.44 -2.54
CA PHE A 257 2.46 -16.64 -1.31
C PHE A 257 3.23 -17.98 -1.39
N ARG A 258 4.55 -17.92 -1.24
CA ARG A 258 5.40 -19.11 -1.12
C ARG A 258 5.88 -19.22 0.32
N GLU A 259 5.40 -20.20 1.07
CA GLU A 259 5.96 -20.44 2.40
C GLU A 259 7.40 -20.98 2.26
N LYS A 260 8.29 -20.66 3.21
CA LYS A 260 9.64 -21.24 3.20
C LYS A 260 9.49 -22.75 3.46
N ASN A 261 9.90 -23.59 2.50
CA ASN A 261 9.96 -25.01 2.78
C ASN A 261 10.99 -25.22 3.90
N LYS A 262 10.64 -26.03 4.90
CA LYS A 262 11.56 -26.41 5.99
C LYS A 262 12.86 -27.07 5.50
N ASN A 263 12.90 -27.49 4.25
CA ASN A 263 14.03 -28.16 3.62
C ASN A 263 15.00 -27.21 2.88
N ASP A 264 14.72 -25.90 2.84
CA ASP A 264 15.59 -24.88 2.22
C ASP A 264 16.53 -24.20 3.25
N LEU A 265 16.95 -24.96 4.26
CA LEU A 265 17.87 -24.59 5.35
C LEU A 265 18.90 -25.71 5.52
#